data_AF-A0A891ZV54-F1
#
_entry.id   AF-A0A891ZV54-F1
#
_cell.length_a   1.000
_cell.length_b   1.000
_cell.length_c   1.000
_cell.angle_alpha   90.00
_cell.angle_beta   90.00
_cell.angle_gamma   90.00
#
_symmetry.space_group_name_H-M   'P 1'
#
loop_
_entity.id
_entity.type
_entity.pdbx_description
1 polymer ?
#
loop_
_entity_poly.entity_id
_entity_poly.type
_entity_poly.pdbx_seq_one_letter_code
_entity_poly.pdbx_strand_id
1 'polypeptide(L)'
;MRPRKTTGTIEVIVEDPHGRVDPSALRDGISIDLGVPLALEASAAPIVILRVRVAVDGSAEVEVETENATRRRVISIPDDRSEATRILVLLGANLVRDESAELLSMLITRAPAEPSPDGAEDLDRPTSPATSALASPTLAEEYARAARHTSRLPEERSIRFSLSARVGGHATEETADPFFVFGAEFGFDIGTLVAVGITDLGFGGNLSSSDFAIAASGTPYLELHGFIDPRIELYGQVGVALQGRSQTAYDEGHFQVAAYLAAGARLYASNSFFIGLELAMHVVLTDAFLMGSISLPQGTTVGSAALSIGWTF
;
A
#
# COMPACT_ATOMS: atom_id res chain seq x y z
N MET A 1 -15.54 22.71 -24.96
CA MET A 1 -15.50 23.58 -23.75
C MET A 1 -14.39 23.03 -22.86
N ARG A 2 -13.25 23.72 -22.71
CA ARG A 2 -12.16 23.21 -21.85
C ARG A 2 -12.51 23.53 -20.39
N PRO A 3 -12.41 22.57 -19.44
CA PRO A 3 -12.60 22.88 -18.03
C PRO A 3 -11.57 23.93 -17.61
N ARG A 4 -12.02 25.04 -17.02
CA ARG A 4 -11.13 25.97 -16.33
C ARG A 4 -10.52 25.20 -15.16
N LYS A 5 -9.18 25.11 -15.09
CA LYS A 5 -8.49 24.75 -13.85
C LYS A 5 -8.82 25.85 -12.84
N THR A 6 -9.75 25.58 -11.93
CA THR A 6 -9.95 26.43 -10.76
C THR A 6 -8.81 26.10 -9.82
N THR A 7 -7.75 26.90 -9.84
CA THR A 7 -6.67 26.78 -8.87
C THR A 7 -7.24 27.21 -7.53
N GLY A 8 -7.55 26.26 -6.65
CA GLY A 8 -8.01 26.57 -5.31
C GLY A 8 -6.92 27.33 -4.56
N THR A 9 -7.28 28.46 -3.95
CA THR A 9 -6.38 29.28 -3.14
C THR A 9 -6.72 29.07 -1.67
N ILE A 10 -5.69 28.83 -0.86
CA ILE A 10 -5.80 28.71 0.60
C ILE A 10 -5.35 30.03 1.21
N GLU A 11 -6.16 30.59 2.10
CA GLU A 11 -5.80 31.77 2.88
C GLU A 11 -5.34 31.35 4.28
N VAL A 12 -4.20 31.89 4.74
CA VAL A 12 -3.65 31.58 6.07
C VAL A 12 -3.56 32.83 6.93
N ILE A 13 -4.38 32.84 7.99
CA ILE A 13 -4.50 33.93 8.97
C ILE A 13 -3.81 33.50 10.26
N VAL A 14 -2.86 34.31 10.73
CA VAL A 14 -2.08 34.02 11.95
C VAL A 14 -2.33 35.14 12.96
N GLU A 15 -2.95 34.78 14.07
CA GLU A 15 -3.23 35.65 15.22
C GLU A 15 -2.32 35.23 16.38
N ASP A 16 -1.13 35.83 16.43
CA ASP A 16 -0.16 35.60 17.50
C ASP A 16 0.29 36.94 18.10
N PRO A 17 -0.35 37.40 19.19
CA PRO A 17 -0.02 38.68 19.80
C PRO A 17 1.36 38.71 20.47
N HIS A 18 2.02 37.55 20.64
CA HIS A 18 3.28 37.41 21.35
C HIS A 18 4.48 37.13 20.43
N GLY A 19 4.25 36.93 19.13
CA GLY A 19 5.31 36.67 18.16
C GLY A 19 6.08 35.37 18.41
N ARG A 20 5.43 34.39 19.03
CA ARG A 20 5.93 33.02 19.26
C ARG A 20 6.05 32.21 17.98
N VAL A 21 5.35 32.61 16.92
CA VAL A 21 5.32 31.98 15.61
C VAL A 21 5.75 33.00 14.57
N ASP A 22 6.46 32.55 13.53
CA ASP A 22 6.72 33.39 12.36
C ASP A 22 5.62 33.19 11.31
N PRO A 23 4.75 34.20 11.07
CA PRO A 23 3.65 34.05 10.12
C PRO A 23 4.11 33.79 8.69
N SER A 24 5.27 34.29 8.29
CA SER A 24 5.80 34.07 6.94
C SER A 24 6.35 32.66 6.82
N ALA A 25 7.17 32.22 7.78
CA ALA A 25 7.72 30.86 7.74
C ALA A 25 6.63 29.78 7.87
N LEU A 26 5.57 30.04 8.65
CA LEU A 26 4.41 29.16 8.74
C LEU A 26 3.71 29.01 7.39
N ARG A 27 3.47 30.13 6.69
CA ARG A 27 2.86 30.12 5.35
C ARG A 27 3.76 29.39 4.35
N ASP A 28 5.05 29.70 4.32
CA ASP A 28 5.99 29.06 3.40
C ASP A 28 6.04 27.54 3.65
N GLY A 29 6.10 27.12 4.91
CA GLY A 29 6.09 25.72 5.30
C GLY A 29 4.82 24.98 4.86
N ILE A 30 3.64 25.59 5.04
CA ILE A 30 2.37 25.01 4.61
C ILE A 30 2.28 24.95 3.07
N SER A 31 2.76 25.98 2.37
CA SER A 31 2.78 26.01 0.91
C SER A 31 3.65 24.89 0.33
N ILE A 32 4.83 24.68 0.93
CA ILE A 32 5.74 23.59 0.57
C ILE A 32 5.08 22.24 0.82
N ASP A 33 4.53 22.01 2.02
CA ASP A 33 3.95 20.71 2.37
C ASP A 33 2.71 20.36 1.52
N LEU A 34 1.87 21.34 1.21
CA LEU A 34 0.67 21.13 0.40
C LEU A 34 0.93 21.16 -1.11
N GLY A 35 2.12 21.58 -1.56
CA GLY A 35 2.44 21.73 -2.98
C GLY A 35 1.56 22.76 -3.71
N VAL A 36 0.88 23.65 -2.98
CA VAL A 36 -0.03 24.66 -3.54
C VAL A 36 0.33 26.07 -3.08
N PRO A 37 0.17 27.08 -3.97
CA PRO A 37 0.41 28.46 -3.60
C PRO A 37 -0.65 28.95 -2.60
N LEU A 38 -0.20 29.60 -1.53
CA LEU A 38 -1.07 30.27 -0.57
C LEU A 38 -1.36 31.71 -1.01
N ALA A 39 -2.56 32.19 -0.72
CA ALA A 39 -2.90 33.60 -0.88
C ALA A 39 -2.28 34.40 0.28
N LEU A 40 -1.41 35.36 -0.06
CA LEU A 40 -0.78 36.26 0.92
C LEU A 40 -1.70 37.42 1.33
N GLU A 41 -2.71 37.70 0.51
CA GLU A 41 -3.72 38.74 0.75
C GLU A 41 -5.11 38.09 0.78
N ALA A 42 -6.02 38.70 1.55
CA ALA A 42 -7.42 38.26 1.61
C ALA A 42 -8.00 38.20 0.20
N SER A 43 -8.17 36.97 -0.30
CA SER A 43 -8.79 36.73 -1.59
C SER A 43 -10.29 37.02 -1.44
N ALA A 44 -10.92 37.54 -2.49
CA ALA A 44 -12.37 37.75 -2.44
C ALA A 44 -13.17 36.44 -2.38
N ALA A 45 -12.52 35.29 -2.64
CA ALA A 45 -13.15 33.96 -2.57
C ALA A 45 -12.10 32.85 -2.31
N PRO A 46 -11.54 32.73 -1.08
CA PRO A 46 -10.75 31.57 -0.70
C PRO A 46 -11.64 30.32 -0.66
N ILE A 47 -11.12 29.18 -1.10
CA ILE A 47 -11.83 27.89 -0.98
C ILE A 47 -11.66 27.33 0.43
N VAL A 48 -10.52 27.60 1.05
CA VAL A 48 -10.14 27.14 2.38
C VAL A 48 -9.49 28.29 3.14
N ILE A 49 -9.93 28.54 4.37
CA ILE A 49 -9.34 29.50 5.30
C ILE A 49 -8.73 28.71 6.46
N LEU A 50 -7.43 28.83 6.66
CA LEU A 50 -6.71 28.27 7.81
C LEU A 50 -6.38 29.39 8.79
N ARG A 51 -7.01 29.38 9.97
CA ARG A 51 -6.73 30.32 11.06
C ARG A 51 -5.88 29.65 12.13
N VAL A 52 -4.82 30.31 12.55
CA VAL A 52 -3.94 29.89 13.65
C VAL A 52 -3.96 30.96 14.73
N ARG A 53 -4.50 30.65 15.90
CA ARG A 53 -4.53 31.55 17.06
C ARG A 53 -3.60 31.02 18.13
N VAL A 54 -2.64 31.84 18.57
CA VAL A 54 -1.70 31.46 19.64
C VAL A 54 -2.10 32.16 20.93
N ALA A 55 -2.41 31.38 21.95
CA ALA A 55 -2.81 31.87 23.26
C ALA A 55 -1.59 32.17 24.16
N VAL A 56 -1.85 32.98 25.20
CA VAL A 56 -0.85 33.42 26.18
C VAL A 56 -0.22 32.24 26.93
N ASP A 57 -1.00 31.18 27.16
CA ASP A 57 -0.59 29.99 27.92
C ASP A 57 0.30 29.03 27.11
N GLY A 58 0.61 29.37 25.85
CA GLY A 58 1.38 28.49 24.97
C GLY A 58 0.56 27.39 24.31
N SER A 59 -0.77 27.48 24.35
CA SER A 59 -1.60 26.70 23.45
C SER A 59 -1.77 27.42 22.11
N ALA A 60 -1.95 26.65 21.04
CA ALA A 60 -2.31 27.13 19.72
C ALA A 60 -3.59 26.42 19.26
N GLU A 61 -4.51 27.20 18.73
CA GLU A 61 -5.74 26.76 18.11
C GLU A 61 -5.59 26.87 16.59
N VAL A 62 -5.73 25.75 15.89
CA VAL A 62 -5.70 25.69 14.43
C VAL A 62 -7.11 25.32 13.94
N GLU A 63 -7.68 26.22 13.14
CA GLU A 63 -9.03 26.12 12.60
C GLU A 63 -8.98 26.13 11.06
N VAL A 64 -9.63 25.16 10.42
CA VAL A 64 -9.86 25.13 8.97
C VAL A 64 -11.34 25.39 8.73
N GLU A 65 -11.64 26.40 7.92
CA GLU A 65 -12.98 26.76 7.47
C GLU A 65 -13.08 26.58 5.96
N THR A 66 -14.12 25.85 5.53
CA THR A 66 -14.53 25.69 4.13
C THR A 66 -15.97 26.15 3.96
N GLU A 67 -16.49 26.14 2.74
CA GLU A 67 -17.91 26.43 2.48
C GLU A 67 -18.85 25.48 3.24
N ASN A 68 -18.41 24.26 3.55
CA ASN A 68 -19.27 23.20 4.09
C ASN A 68 -19.03 22.93 5.58
N ALA A 69 -17.83 23.18 6.10
CA ALA A 69 -17.46 22.77 7.45
C ALA A 69 -16.42 23.68 8.10
N THR A 70 -16.37 23.62 9.43
CA THR A 70 -15.30 24.20 10.25
C THR A 70 -14.74 23.12 11.16
N ARG A 71 -13.42 22.93 11.13
CA ARG A 71 -12.70 21.97 11.98
C ARG A 71 -11.68 22.71 12.82
N ARG A 72 -11.58 22.35 14.11
CA ARG A 72 -10.70 23.01 15.07
C ARG A 72 -9.89 21.97 15.85
N ARG A 73 -8.60 22.25 16.06
CA ARG A 73 -7.74 21.52 17.00
C ARG A 73 -7.00 22.49 17.91
N VAL A 74 -6.80 22.10 19.16
CA VAL A 74 -6.03 22.85 20.14
C VAL A 74 -4.86 21.99 20.59
N ILE A 75 -3.65 22.54 20.55
CA ILE A 75 -2.42 21.85 20.95
C ILE A 75 -1.58 22.76 21.84
N SER A 76 -0.73 22.18 22.68
CA SER A 76 0.35 22.92 23.32
C SER A 76 1.52 23.05 22.34
N ILE A 77 2.09 24.25 22.23
CA ILE A 77 3.28 24.51 21.42
C ILE A 77 4.50 24.76 22.31
N PRO A 78 5.70 24.32 21.90
CA PRO A 78 6.93 24.58 22.63
C PRO A 78 7.28 26.08 22.62
N ASP A 79 8.11 26.51 23.57
CA ASP A 79 8.57 27.90 23.66
C ASP A 79 9.57 28.26 22.56
N ASP A 80 10.23 27.28 21.94
CA ASP A 80 11.11 27.50 20.80
C ASP A 80 10.30 27.86 19.55
N ARG A 81 10.57 29.04 18.99
CA ARG A 81 9.83 29.61 17.85
C ARG A 81 9.92 28.76 16.58
N SER A 82 11.09 28.15 16.34
CA SER A 82 11.31 27.33 15.14
C SER A 82 10.56 26.01 15.25
N GLU A 83 10.61 25.37 16.42
CA GLU A 83 9.90 24.14 16.70
C GLU A 83 8.38 24.33 16.73
N ALA A 84 7.89 25.41 17.36
CA ALA A 84 6.48 25.78 17.35
C ALA A 84 5.95 25.97 15.92
N THR A 85 6.71 26.70 15.09
CA THR A 85 6.35 26.91 13.67
C THR A 85 6.28 25.58 12.93
N ARG A 86 7.28 24.69 13.10
CA ARG A 86 7.30 23.36 12.47
C ARG A 86 6.08 22.52 12.86
N ILE A 87 5.72 22.49 14.15
CA ILE A 87 4.54 21.74 14.62
C ILE A 87 3.26 22.30 14.01
N LEU A 88 3.12 23.62 13.93
CA LEU A 88 1.95 24.27 13.34
C LEU A 88 1.85 24.07 11.83
N VAL A 89 2.98 24.00 11.11
CA VAL A 89 3.00 23.62 9.69
C VAL A 89 2.42 22.21 9.52
N LEU A 90 2.94 21.24 10.26
CA LEU A 90 2.48 19.84 10.18
C LEU A 90 0.99 19.72 10.52
N LEU A 91 0.54 20.39 11.58
CA LEU A 91 -0.86 20.35 11.99
C LEU A 91 -1.78 21.04 10.97
N GLY A 92 -1.41 22.23 10.50
CA GLY A 92 -2.20 23.00 9.54
C GLY A 92 -2.35 22.29 8.20
N ALA A 93 -1.25 21.75 7.67
CA ALA A 93 -1.29 21.04 6.40
C ALA A 93 -2.08 19.72 6.49
N ASN A 94 -1.94 18.96 7.58
CA ASN A 94 -2.74 17.75 7.79
C ASN A 94 -4.24 18.06 7.87
N LEU A 95 -4.65 19.11 8.59
CA LEU A 95 -6.05 19.52 8.64
C LEU A 95 -6.62 19.90 7.27
N VAL A 96 -5.83 20.58 6.43
CA VAL A 96 -6.24 20.91 5.06
C VAL A 96 -6.35 19.65 4.18
N ARG A 97 -5.45 18.68 4.32
CA ARG A 97 -5.51 17.40 3.60
C ARG A 97 -6.73 16.58 3.98
N ASP A 98 -7.02 16.46 5.28
CA ASP A 98 -8.21 15.76 5.80
C ASP A 98 -9.49 16.32 5.18
N GLU A 99 -9.61 17.66 5.15
CA GLU A 99 -10.77 18.34 4.57
C GLU A 99 -10.86 18.17 3.05
N SER A 100 -9.71 18.21 2.35
CA SER A 100 -9.65 17.98 0.90
C SER A 100 -10.08 16.56 0.53
N ALA A 101 -9.70 15.56 1.31
CA ALA A 101 -10.11 14.17 1.13
C ALA A 101 -11.62 13.99 1.32
N GLU A 102 -12.22 14.71 2.28
CA GLU A 102 -13.67 14.71 2.51
C GLU A 102 -14.43 15.38 1.34
N LEU A 103 -13.97 16.54 0.87
CA LEU A 103 -14.56 17.21 -0.30
C LEU A 103 -14.50 16.34 -1.56
N LEU A 104 -13.39 15.64 -1.79
CA LEU A 104 -13.28 14.68 -2.89
C LEU A 104 -14.26 13.52 -2.74
N SER A 105 -14.41 12.99 -1.54
CA SER A 105 -15.37 11.90 -1.25
C SER A 105 -16.82 12.33 -1.51
N MET A 106 -17.18 13.57 -1.15
CA MET A 106 -18.49 14.15 -1.47
C MET A 106 -18.73 14.32 -2.97
N LEU A 107 -17.70 14.65 -3.74
CA LEU A 107 -17.79 14.77 -5.20
C LEU A 107 -17.95 13.41 -5.89
N ILE A 108 -17.19 12.39 -5.44
CA ILE A 108 -17.32 11.01 -5.96
C ILE A 108 -18.74 10.47 -5.71
N THR A 109 -19.28 10.72 -4.52
CA THR A 109 -20.63 10.27 -4.14
C THR A 109 -21.74 10.97 -4.95
N ARG A 110 -21.47 12.16 -5.50
CA ARG A 110 -22.40 12.92 -6.37
C ARG A 110 -22.25 12.63 -7.87
N ALA A 111 -21.30 11.80 -8.28
CA ALA A 111 -21.13 11.47 -9.70
C ALA A 111 -22.36 10.68 -10.23
N PRO A 112 -23.00 11.11 -11.34
CA PRO A 112 -24.15 10.41 -11.90
C PRO A 112 -23.74 8.99 -12.32
N ALA A 113 -24.51 7.99 -11.90
CA ALA A 113 -24.29 6.59 -12.23
C ALA A 113 -24.16 6.39 -13.74
N GLU A 114 -23.04 5.82 -14.19
CA GLU A 114 -22.85 5.46 -15.59
C GLU A 114 -23.91 4.42 -16.01
N PRO A 115 -24.50 4.55 -17.21
CA PRO A 115 -25.45 3.57 -17.73
C PRO A 115 -24.75 2.22 -17.95
N SER A 116 -25.26 1.16 -17.32
CA SER A 116 -24.77 -0.20 -17.50
C SER A 116 -24.86 -0.65 -18.97
N PRO A 117 -23.82 -1.28 -19.53
CA PRO A 117 -23.88 -1.85 -20.86
C PRO A 117 -24.60 -3.20 -20.79
N ASP A 118 -25.93 -3.18 -20.94
CA ASP A 118 -26.70 -4.37 -21.26
C ASP A 118 -26.50 -4.73 -22.74
N GLY A 119 -26.07 -5.97 -23.00
CA GLY A 119 -26.17 -6.60 -24.32
C GLY A 119 -24.84 -6.92 -25.00
N ALA A 120 -24.27 -8.09 -24.68
CA ALA A 120 -23.40 -8.79 -25.62
C ALA A 120 -23.99 -10.20 -25.85
N GLU A 121 -24.45 -10.39 -27.07
CA GLU A 121 -25.11 -11.58 -27.60
C GLU A 121 -24.24 -12.84 -27.56
N ASP A 122 -24.93 -13.94 -27.33
CA ASP A 122 -24.49 -15.33 -27.35
C ASP A 122 -24.21 -15.75 -28.81
N LEU A 123 -22.94 -15.99 -29.16
CA LEU A 123 -22.55 -16.49 -30.49
C LEU A 123 -22.09 -17.95 -30.43
N ASP A 124 -22.96 -18.80 -30.97
CA ASP A 124 -22.77 -20.04 -31.73
C ASP A 124 -21.49 -20.88 -31.50
N ARG A 125 -21.70 -22.08 -30.95
CA ARG A 125 -20.76 -23.22 -30.98
C ARG A 125 -20.85 -23.97 -32.32
N PRO A 126 -19.76 -24.15 -33.07
CA PRO A 126 -19.73 -25.12 -34.16
C PRO A 126 -19.41 -26.53 -33.63
N THR A 127 -20.28 -27.48 -33.97
CA THR A 127 -20.04 -28.93 -33.92
C THR A 127 -18.86 -29.32 -34.82
N SER A 128 -17.91 -30.10 -34.28
CA SER A 128 -16.78 -30.66 -35.04
C SER A 128 -16.82 -32.20 -35.04
N PRO A 129 -16.41 -32.86 -36.13
CA PRO A 129 -16.89 -34.19 -36.53
C PRO A 129 -16.08 -35.34 -35.94
N ALA A 130 -16.77 -36.48 -35.84
CA ALA A 130 -16.18 -37.78 -35.53
C ALA A 130 -15.13 -38.16 -36.57
N THR A 131 -13.86 -38.27 -36.14
CA THR A 131 -12.78 -38.86 -36.94
C THR A 131 -12.32 -40.13 -36.24
N SER A 132 -12.67 -41.26 -36.84
CA SER A 132 -12.18 -42.60 -36.50
C SER A 132 -11.01 -42.91 -37.43
N ALA A 133 -9.78 -42.97 -36.90
CA ALA A 133 -8.62 -43.52 -37.62
C ALA A 133 -7.53 -43.98 -36.65
N LEU A 134 -7.41 -45.31 -36.53
CA LEU A 134 -6.18 -46.10 -36.32
C LEU A 134 -5.13 -45.51 -35.37
N ALA A 135 -5.28 -45.85 -34.09
CA ALA A 135 -4.26 -45.65 -33.07
C ALA A 135 -3.04 -46.55 -33.35
N SER A 136 -1.96 -45.94 -33.83
CA SER A 136 -0.62 -46.51 -33.69
C SER A 136 -0.33 -46.70 -32.19
N PRO A 137 0.05 -47.91 -31.72
CA PRO A 137 0.27 -48.18 -30.30
C PRO A 137 1.41 -47.36 -29.68
N THR A 138 2.24 -46.69 -30.49
CA THR A 138 3.32 -45.84 -30.02
C THR A 138 2.85 -44.50 -29.45
N LEU A 139 1.83 -43.86 -30.02
CA LEU A 139 1.33 -42.58 -29.50
C LEU A 139 0.53 -42.78 -28.21
N ALA A 140 -0.22 -43.86 -28.08
CA ALA A 140 -0.95 -44.16 -26.85
C ALA A 140 0.01 -44.49 -25.68
N GLU A 141 1.12 -45.19 -25.94
CA GLU A 141 2.16 -45.41 -24.93
C GLU A 141 2.97 -44.15 -24.63
N GLU A 142 3.24 -43.30 -25.61
CA GLU A 142 3.92 -42.02 -25.43
C GLU A 142 3.04 -41.01 -24.67
N TYR A 143 1.74 -40.94 -24.99
CA TYR A 143 0.75 -40.20 -24.20
C TYR A 143 0.54 -40.80 -22.82
N ALA A 144 0.51 -42.13 -22.67
CA ALA A 144 0.41 -42.75 -21.35
C ALA A 144 1.70 -42.61 -20.53
N ARG A 145 2.87 -42.46 -21.17
CA ARG A 145 4.15 -42.16 -20.52
C ARG A 145 4.25 -40.69 -20.16
N ALA A 146 3.78 -39.77 -21.01
CA ALA A 146 3.64 -38.34 -20.71
C ALA A 146 2.58 -38.07 -19.64
N ALA A 147 1.46 -38.79 -19.66
CA ALA A 147 0.40 -38.77 -18.65
C ALA A 147 0.89 -39.34 -17.31
N ARG A 148 1.71 -40.41 -17.32
CA ARG A 148 2.38 -40.92 -16.11
C ARG A 148 3.50 -40.02 -15.58
N HIS A 149 4.06 -39.16 -16.44
CA HIS A 149 5.00 -38.12 -16.03
C HIS A 149 4.30 -36.88 -15.46
N THR A 150 3.08 -36.60 -15.91
CA THR A 150 2.21 -35.52 -15.37
C THR A 150 1.37 -35.97 -14.18
N SER A 151 1.22 -37.29 -13.94
CA SER A 151 0.53 -37.84 -12.77
C SER A 151 1.35 -37.77 -11.46
N ARG A 152 2.45 -37.01 -11.44
CA ARG A 152 3.13 -36.60 -10.22
C ARG A 152 2.76 -35.16 -9.87
N LEU A 153 1.46 -34.87 -9.87
CA LEU A 153 0.99 -33.76 -9.06
C LEU A 153 1.41 -34.09 -7.62
N PRO A 154 2.03 -33.15 -6.88
CA PRO A 154 2.40 -33.37 -5.48
C PRO A 154 1.19 -33.95 -4.75
N GLU A 155 1.42 -35.01 -3.95
CA GLU A 155 0.37 -35.62 -3.15
C GLU A 155 -0.37 -34.53 -2.36
N GLU A 156 -1.68 -34.71 -2.21
CA GLU A 156 -2.75 -33.73 -1.87
C GLU A 156 -2.51 -32.72 -0.73
N ARG A 157 -1.36 -32.75 -0.05
CA ARG A 157 -1.00 -31.86 1.06
C ARG A 157 0.52 -31.66 1.07
N SER A 158 1.00 -30.60 0.44
CA SER A 158 2.38 -30.19 0.56
C SER A 158 2.54 -29.07 1.60
N ILE A 159 3.60 -29.15 2.40
CA ILE A 159 4.04 -28.02 3.23
C ILE A 159 5.13 -27.29 2.47
N ARG A 160 5.01 -25.98 2.36
CA ARG A 160 5.97 -25.14 1.65
C ARG A 160 6.70 -24.25 2.64
N PHE A 161 8.01 -24.15 2.48
CA PHE A 161 8.86 -23.23 3.22
C PHE A 161 9.77 -22.50 2.26
N SER A 162 9.85 -21.18 2.36
CA SER A 162 10.82 -20.42 1.58
C SER A 162 11.45 -19.27 2.35
N LEU A 163 12.63 -18.87 1.89
CA LEU A 163 13.32 -17.65 2.31
C LEU A 163 13.27 -16.67 1.14
N SER A 164 12.89 -15.43 1.42
CA SER A 164 12.73 -14.37 0.42
C SER A 164 13.58 -13.15 0.74
N ALA A 165 14.01 -12.48 -0.32
CA ALA A 165 14.55 -11.14 -0.29
C ALA A 165 13.68 -10.27 -1.20
N ARG A 166 13.16 -9.18 -0.65
CA ARG A 166 12.23 -8.27 -1.32
C ARG A 166 12.83 -6.88 -1.40
N VAL A 167 12.67 -6.26 -2.56
CA VAL A 167 12.98 -4.85 -2.80
C VAL A 167 11.72 -4.15 -3.27
N GLY A 168 11.48 -2.95 -2.80
CA GLY A 168 10.33 -2.18 -3.25
C GLY A 168 10.53 -0.71 -3.08
N GLY A 169 9.51 0.04 -3.45
CA GLY A 169 9.44 1.47 -3.26
C GLY A 169 7.99 1.90 -3.13
N HIS A 170 7.78 3.01 -2.45
CA HIS A 170 6.50 3.69 -2.43
C HIS A 170 6.61 4.89 -3.38
N ALA A 171 5.56 5.12 -4.18
CA ALA A 171 5.54 6.25 -5.08
C ALA A 171 5.09 7.49 -4.29
N THR A 172 6.04 8.33 -3.89
CA THR A 172 5.75 9.73 -3.53
C THR A 172 5.96 10.61 -4.75
N GLU A 173 5.41 11.83 -4.74
CA GLU A 173 5.51 12.77 -5.87
C GLU A 173 6.96 13.20 -6.19
N GLU A 174 7.91 13.08 -5.25
CA GLU A 174 9.27 13.62 -5.42
C GLU A 174 10.40 12.59 -5.38
N THR A 175 10.27 11.47 -4.64
CA THR A 175 11.36 10.48 -4.54
C THR A 175 10.85 9.05 -4.32
N ALA A 176 11.47 8.11 -5.03
CA ALA A 176 11.30 6.68 -4.75
C ALA A 176 12.33 6.29 -3.69
N ASP A 177 11.90 6.10 -2.45
CA ASP A 177 12.76 5.57 -1.40
C ASP A 177 12.73 4.03 -1.45
N PRO A 178 13.84 3.38 -1.86
CA PRO A 178 13.88 1.94 -1.91
C PRO A 178 13.96 1.36 -0.49
N PHE A 179 13.27 0.25 -0.26
CA PHE A 179 13.43 -0.54 0.95
C PHE A 179 13.80 -1.98 0.61
N PHE A 180 14.41 -2.66 1.59
CA PHE A 180 14.75 -4.07 1.52
C PHE A 180 14.16 -4.82 2.71
N VAL A 181 13.57 -5.98 2.45
CA VAL A 181 13.00 -6.87 3.47
C VAL A 181 13.50 -8.28 3.22
N PHE A 182 13.91 -8.96 4.29
CA PHE A 182 14.18 -10.39 4.27
C PHE A 182 13.12 -11.09 5.10
N GLY A 183 12.57 -12.17 4.56
CA GLY A 183 11.46 -12.87 5.19
C GLY A 183 11.54 -14.37 5.01
N ALA A 184 10.83 -15.06 5.87
CA ALA A 184 10.46 -16.45 5.67
C ALA A 184 8.97 -16.54 5.30
N GLU A 185 8.64 -17.58 4.56
CA GLU A 185 7.27 -17.95 4.21
C GLU A 185 7.01 -19.40 4.59
N PHE A 186 5.82 -19.65 5.13
CA PHE A 186 5.28 -20.98 5.36
C PHE A 186 3.90 -21.08 4.72
N GLY A 187 3.71 -22.09 3.88
CA GLY A 187 2.46 -22.36 3.19
C GLY A 187 1.99 -23.79 3.39
N PHE A 188 0.68 -24.00 3.34
CA PHE A 188 0.04 -25.30 3.38
C PHE A 188 -1.00 -25.38 2.28
N ASP A 189 -0.88 -26.38 1.41
CA ASP A 189 -1.82 -26.57 0.31
C ASP A 189 -3.11 -27.22 0.83
N ILE A 190 -4.24 -26.60 0.47
CA ILE A 190 -5.59 -27.09 0.72
C ILE A 190 -6.14 -27.62 -0.62
N GLY A 191 -5.71 -28.82 -0.98
CA GLY A 191 -6.06 -29.44 -2.27
C GLY A 191 -5.11 -29.00 -3.39
N THR A 192 -5.60 -28.97 -4.62
CA THR A 192 -4.74 -28.81 -5.81
C THR A 192 -4.59 -27.39 -6.34
N LEU A 193 -5.37 -26.44 -5.84
CA LEU A 193 -5.49 -25.09 -6.41
C LEU A 193 -5.39 -23.97 -5.36
N VAL A 194 -5.58 -24.31 -4.09
CA VAL A 194 -5.67 -23.34 -3.00
C VAL A 194 -4.60 -23.66 -1.98
N ALA A 195 -3.92 -22.64 -1.48
CA ALA A 195 -3.06 -22.75 -0.32
C ALA A 195 -3.35 -21.63 0.67
N VAL A 196 -3.00 -21.85 1.93
CA VAL A 196 -3.00 -20.82 2.97
C VAL A 196 -1.62 -20.75 3.58
N GLY A 197 -1.20 -19.56 4.00
CA GLY A 197 0.12 -19.41 4.55
C GLY A 197 0.33 -18.10 5.26
N ILE A 198 1.58 -17.89 5.64
CA ILE A 198 2.08 -16.62 6.18
C ILE A 198 3.40 -16.32 5.50
N THR A 199 3.50 -15.13 4.93
CA THR A 199 4.73 -14.61 4.31
C THR A 199 5.26 -13.42 5.10
N ASP A 200 6.42 -12.91 4.69
CA ASP A 200 7.10 -11.77 5.30
C ASP A 200 7.30 -11.94 6.82
N LEU A 201 7.50 -13.19 7.30
CA LEU A 201 7.90 -13.46 8.67
C LEU A 201 9.37 -13.07 8.82
N GLY A 202 9.61 -11.95 9.48
CA GLY A 202 10.97 -11.48 9.64
C GLY A 202 11.09 -10.16 10.36
N PHE A 203 12.30 -9.61 10.22
CA PHE A 203 12.69 -8.32 10.75
C PHE A 203 13.17 -7.45 9.59
N GLY A 204 12.45 -6.36 9.32
CA GLY A 204 12.87 -5.34 8.37
C GLY A 204 13.75 -4.29 9.06
N GLY A 205 14.76 -3.81 8.35
CA GLY A 205 15.60 -2.70 8.79
C GLY A 205 16.10 -1.91 7.57
N ASN A 206 16.46 -0.65 7.76
CA ASN A 206 17.04 0.16 6.69
C ASN A 206 18.56 0.16 6.79
N LEU A 207 19.23 -0.03 5.66
CA LEU A 207 20.68 0.01 5.54
C LEU A 207 21.22 1.45 5.57
N SER A 208 20.38 2.46 5.30
CA SER A 208 20.79 3.87 5.16
C SER A 208 20.61 4.71 6.42
N SER A 209 19.84 4.27 7.42
CA SER A 209 19.64 5.02 8.67
C SER A 209 20.48 4.44 9.80
N SER A 210 21.08 5.31 10.61
CA SER A 210 21.75 4.93 11.87
C SER A 210 20.78 4.33 12.90
N ASP A 211 19.48 4.53 12.70
CA ASP A 211 18.42 4.05 13.57
C ASP A 211 17.97 2.66 13.10
N PHE A 212 18.41 1.64 13.85
CA PHE A 212 17.98 0.26 13.65
C PHE A 212 16.63 0.05 14.34
N ALA A 213 15.53 0.21 13.59
CA ALA A 213 14.22 -0.20 14.05
C ALA A 213 14.01 -1.69 13.76
N ILE A 214 13.57 -2.45 14.75
CA ILE A 214 13.16 -3.85 14.59
C ILE A 214 11.63 -3.89 14.59
N ALA A 215 11.04 -4.25 13.47
CA ALA A 215 9.61 -4.54 13.38
C ALA A 215 9.41 -6.04 13.18
N ALA A 216 8.50 -6.64 13.96
CA ALA A 216 8.04 -7.99 13.71
C ALA A 216 6.81 -7.92 12.80
N SER A 217 6.90 -8.53 11.61
CA SER A 217 5.81 -8.59 10.64
C SER A 217 5.40 -10.03 10.33
N GLY A 218 4.17 -10.18 9.88
CA GLY A 218 3.67 -11.39 9.27
C GLY A 218 2.44 -11.11 8.42
N THR A 219 2.39 -11.70 7.24
CA THR A 219 1.33 -11.48 6.26
C THR A 219 0.61 -12.79 6.01
N PRO A 220 -0.42 -13.14 6.81
CA PRO A 220 -1.31 -14.25 6.48
C PRO A 220 -1.97 -14.03 5.11
N TYR A 221 -2.01 -15.09 4.30
CA TYR A 221 -2.54 -15.04 2.95
C TYR A 221 -3.38 -16.28 2.58
N LEU A 222 -4.24 -16.08 1.59
CA LEU A 222 -4.88 -17.11 0.77
C LEU A 222 -4.26 -17.04 -0.63
N GLU A 223 -3.84 -18.19 -1.15
CA GLU A 223 -3.20 -18.31 -2.46
C GLU A 223 -4.06 -19.17 -3.40
N LEU A 224 -4.16 -18.72 -4.65
CA LEU A 224 -4.58 -19.54 -5.78
C LEU A 224 -3.37 -19.82 -6.66
N HIS A 225 -3.16 -21.08 -7.03
CA HIS A 225 -2.00 -21.48 -7.83
C HIS A 225 -2.35 -22.53 -8.88
N GLY A 226 -1.49 -22.66 -9.88
CA GLY A 226 -1.65 -23.64 -10.95
C GLY A 226 -0.40 -23.79 -11.81
N PHE A 227 -0.15 -25.02 -12.25
CA PHE A 227 0.96 -25.35 -13.13
C PHE A 227 0.58 -25.07 -14.60
N ILE A 228 1.35 -24.21 -15.26
CA ILE A 228 1.28 -24.03 -16.73
C ILE A 228 2.24 -24.97 -17.46
N ASP A 229 3.26 -25.44 -16.75
CA ASP A 229 4.26 -26.43 -17.15
C ASP A 229 4.63 -27.25 -15.91
N PRO A 230 5.08 -28.52 -16.02
CA PRO A 230 5.50 -29.30 -14.85
C PRO A 230 6.59 -28.66 -13.98
N ARG A 231 7.29 -27.63 -14.47
CA ARG A 231 8.31 -26.89 -13.72
C ARG A 231 7.94 -25.44 -13.41
N ILE A 232 6.80 -24.96 -13.89
CA ILE A 232 6.39 -23.55 -13.73
C ILE A 232 4.99 -23.51 -13.14
N GLU A 233 4.94 -23.11 -11.88
CA GLU A 233 3.70 -22.81 -11.17
C GLU A 233 3.49 -21.30 -11.17
N LEU A 234 2.29 -20.85 -11.57
CA LEU A 234 1.85 -19.47 -11.39
C LEU A 234 0.96 -19.40 -10.16
N TYR A 235 1.02 -18.26 -9.46
CA TYR A 235 0.18 -18.05 -8.28
C TYR A 235 -0.23 -16.60 -8.10
N GLY A 236 -1.33 -16.41 -7.37
CA GLY A 236 -1.82 -15.12 -6.88
C GLY A 236 -2.24 -15.23 -5.43
N GLN A 237 -1.88 -14.23 -4.61
CA GLN A 237 -2.14 -14.18 -3.18
C GLN A 237 -2.98 -12.95 -2.83
N VAL A 238 -3.88 -13.13 -1.88
CA VAL A 238 -4.57 -12.04 -1.17
C VAL A 238 -4.41 -12.24 0.33
N GLY A 239 -4.18 -11.17 1.06
CA GLY A 239 -3.89 -11.28 2.49
C GLY A 239 -3.98 -9.97 3.24
N VAL A 240 -3.52 -10.02 4.49
CA VAL A 240 -3.46 -8.87 5.38
C VAL A 240 -2.10 -8.86 6.05
N ALA A 241 -1.30 -7.83 5.80
CA ALA A 241 -0.02 -7.65 6.46
C ALA A 241 -0.25 -7.08 7.87
N LEU A 242 0.28 -7.78 8.87
CA LEU A 242 0.21 -7.41 10.28
C LEU A 242 1.60 -7.07 10.77
N GLN A 243 1.72 -5.98 11.52
CA GLN A 243 3.02 -5.54 12.03
C GLN A 243 2.91 -4.96 13.43
N GLY A 244 3.78 -5.43 14.32
CA GLY A 244 3.98 -4.85 15.64
C GLY A 244 5.26 -4.02 15.66
N ARG A 245 5.13 -2.75 16.08
CA ARG A 245 6.29 -1.89 16.33
C ARG A 245 6.56 -1.76 17.82
N SER A 246 7.82 -1.96 18.20
CA SER A 246 8.34 -1.56 19.51
C SER A 246 9.43 -0.51 19.29
N GLN A 247 9.14 0.75 19.63
CA GLN A 247 10.13 1.81 19.64
C GLN A 247 10.72 1.90 21.05
N THR A 248 12.05 1.95 21.15
CA THR A 248 12.75 1.81 22.43
C THR A 248 12.35 2.84 23.49
N ALA A 249 12.28 2.34 24.73
CA ALA A 249 12.23 2.97 26.05
C ALA A 249 10.93 3.66 26.53
N TYR A 250 10.11 4.30 25.69
CA TYR A 250 8.97 5.10 26.21
C TYR A 250 7.67 5.07 25.40
N ASP A 251 7.56 4.25 24.34
CA ASP A 251 6.46 4.38 23.38
C ASP A 251 5.43 3.26 23.44
N GLU A 252 4.17 3.62 23.20
CA GLU A 252 3.02 2.72 23.17
C GLU A 252 3.17 1.74 22.00
N GLY A 253 2.91 0.45 22.24
CA GLY A 253 2.98 -0.55 21.18
C GLY A 253 1.96 -0.25 20.09
N HIS A 254 2.43 0.08 18.89
CA HIS A 254 1.55 0.32 17.74
C HIS A 254 1.38 -0.97 16.94
N PHE A 255 0.12 -1.34 16.69
CA PHE A 255 -0.25 -2.41 15.79
C PHE A 255 -0.73 -1.83 14.46
N GLN A 256 -0.20 -2.35 13.36
CA GLN A 256 -0.37 -1.77 12.03
C GLN A 256 -0.89 -2.83 11.07
N VAL A 257 -1.71 -2.39 10.11
CA VAL A 257 -2.40 -3.26 9.17
C VAL A 257 -2.33 -2.69 7.75
N ALA A 258 -2.02 -3.55 6.78
CA ALA A 258 -2.12 -3.23 5.36
C ALA A 258 -2.80 -4.37 4.59
N ALA A 259 -3.62 -4.03 3.60
CA ALA A 259 -4.11 -5.02 2.63
C ALA A 259 -2.97 -5.49 1.74
N TYR A 260 -2.94 -6.78 1.40
CA TYR A 260 -1.89 -7.41 0.61
C TYR A 260 -2.46 -8.08 -0.63
N LEU A 261 -1.84 -7.83 -1.78
CA LEU A 261 -2.10 -8.51 -3.05
C LEU A 261 -0.76 -8.84 -3.69
N ALA A 262 -0.56 -10.09 -4.12
CA ALA A 262 0.64 -10.47 -4.84
C ALA A 262 0.34 -11.43 -6.00
N ALA A 263 1.25 -11.48 -6.96
CA ALA A 263 1.25 -12.46 -8.04
C ALA A 263 2.69 -12.85 -8.37
N GLY A 264 2.91 -14.11 -8.69
CA GLY A 264 4.24 -14.63 -8.91
C GLY A 264 4.28 -15.92 -9.69
N ALA A 265 5.51 -16.43 -9.82
CA ALA A 265 5.81 -17.71 -10.42
C ALA A 265 6.85 -18.47 -9.59
N ARG A 266 6.69 -19.78 -9.46
CA ARG A 266 7.67 -20.69 -8.88
C ARG A 266 8.26 -21.59 -9.96
N LEU A 267 9.59 -21.59 -10.05
CA LEU A 267 10.38 -22.38 -10.98
C LEU A 267 10.99 -23.56 -10.25
N TYR A 268 10.45 -24.75 -10.48
CA TYR A 268 10.88 -25.98 -9.83
C TYR A 268 12.11 -26.56 -10.54
N ALA A 269 13.24 -26.62 -9.83
CA ALA A 269 14.43 -27.31 -10.31
C ALA A 269 14.44 -28.79 -9.92
N SER A 270 13.67 -29.17 -8.90
CA SER A 270 13.38 -30.55 -8.51
C SER A 270 11.94 -30.65 -7.97
N ASN A 271 11.51 -31.85 -7.58
CA ASN A 271 10.19 -32.05 -6.97
C ASN A 271 10.03 -31.39 -5.59
N SER A 272 11.13 -30.96 -4.97
CA SER A 272 11.13 -30.44 -3.61
C SER A 272 11.84 -29.10 -3.47
N PHE A 273 12.33 -28.52 -4.56
CA PHE A 273 13.09 -27.27 -4.53
C PHE A 273 12.67 -26.36 -5.69
N PHE A 274 12.41 -25.09 -5.35
CA PHE A 274 12.01 -24.07 -6.29
C PHE A 274 12.69 -22.73 -6.05
N ILE A 275 12.70 -21.90 -7.10
CA ILE A 275 13.04 -20.48 -7.06
C ILE A 275 11.77 -19.70 -7.38
N GLY A 276 11.37 -18.78 -6.51
CA GLY A 276 10.17 -17.96 -6.67
C GLY A 276 10.50 -16.53 -7.10
N LEU A 277 9.64 -15.98 -7.96
CA LEU A 277 9.63 -14.57 -8.35
C LEU A 277 8.24 -14.02 -8.04
N GLU A 278 8.17 -12.88 -7.38
CA GLU A 278 6.91 -12.30 -6.92
C GLU A 278 6.87 -10.80 -7.13
N LEU A 279 5.71 -10.29 -7.51
CA LEU A 279 5.35 -8.89 -7.45
C LEU A 279 4.23 -8.72 -6.42
N ALA A 280 4.43 -7.83 -5.46
CA ALA A 280 3.50 -7.62 -4.37
C ALA A 280 3.16 -6.14 -4.21
N MET A 281 1.90 -5.88 -3.89
CA MET A 281 1.33 -4.58 -3.62
C MET A 281 0.72 -4.57 -2.22
N HIS A 282 1.01 -3.51 -1.46
CA HIS A 282 0.42 -3.26 -0.14
C HIS A 282 -0.37 -1.97 -0.16
N VAL A 283 -1.54 -1.96 0.49
CA VAL A 283 -2.33 -0.73 0.70
C VAL A 283 -2.48 -0.53 2.20
N VAL A 284 -1.87 0.54 2.71
CA VAL A 284 -1.81 0.83 4.14
C VAL A 284 -3.19 1.23 4.66
N LEU A 285 -3.70 0.51 5.66
CA LEU A 285 -5.05 0.74 6.21
C LEU A 285 -5.04 1.52 7.52
N THR A 286 -3.92 1.52 8.23
CA THR A 286 -3.70 2.23 9.50
C THR A 286 -2.72 3.38 9.34
N ASP A 287 -2.65 4.27 10.32
CA ASP A 287 -1.95 5.56 10.18
C ASP A 287 -0.44 5.50 9.94
N ALA A 288 0.23 4.35 10.14
CA ALA A 288 1.70 4.31 10.19
C ALA A 288 2.37 2.95 9.86
N PHE A 289 1.98 2.23 8.80
CA PHE A 289 2.59 0.92 8.48
C PHE A 289 4.09 1.03 8.12
N LEU A 290 4.97 0.23 8.73
CA LEU A 290 6.39 0.22 8.42
C LEU A 290 6.72 -0.74 7.28
N MET A 291 7.39 -0.22 6.26
CA MET A 291 8.06 -1.05 5.26
C MET A 291 9.56 -0.74 5.28
N GLY A 292 10.36 -1.68 5.80
CA GLY A 292 11.72 -1.37 6.23
C GLY A 292 11.72 -0.44 7.45
N SER A 293 12.27 0.77 7.32
CA SER A 293 12.25 1.80 8.36
C SER A 293 11.27 2.95 8.09
N ILE A 294 10.58 2.93 6.95
CA ILE A 294 9.76 4.06 6.51
C ILE A 294 8.35 3.84 7.03
N SER A 295 7.85 4.81 7.80
CA SER A 295 6.47 4.83 8.24
C SER A 295 5.61 5.41 7.12
N LEU A 296 4.68 4.60 6.64
CA LEU A 296 3.83 4.94 5.51
C LEU A 296 2.47 5.39 6.04
N PRO A 297 1.94 6.53 5.56
CA PRO A 297 0.64 7.01 6.00
C PRO A 297 -0.49 6.14 5.43
N GLN A 298 -1.65 6.20 6.08
CA GLN A 298 -2.87 5.56 5.61
C GLN A 298 -3.16 5.89 4.13
N GLY A 299 -3.59 4.89 3.37
CA GLY A 299 -3.89 5.00 1.95
C GLY A 299 -2.67 4.89 1.03
N THR A 300 -1.45 4.86 1.59
CA THR A 300 -0.24 4.68 0.79
C THR A 300 -0.21 3.32 0.13
N THR A 301 0.13 3.30 -1.15
CA THR A 301 0.31 2.07 -1.92
C THR A 301 1.80 1.82 -2.13
N VAL A 302 2.23 0.59 -1.84
CA VAL A 302 3.63 0.19 -1.99
C VAL A 302 3.74 -0.96 -2.97
N GLY A 303 4.64 -0.82 -3.94
CA GLY A 303 4.99 -1.87 -4.88
C GLY A 303 6.32 -2.51 -4.50
N SER A 304 6.42 -3.83 -4.66
CA SER A 304 7.65 -4.57 -4.38
C SER A 304 7.80 -5.78 -5.28
N ALA A 305 9.05 -6.20 -5.44
CA ALA A 305 9.44 -7.43 -6.11
C ALA A 305 10.28 -8.29 -5.16
N ALA A 306 10.00 -9.59 -5.13
CA ALA A 306 10.75 -10.53 -4.31
C ALA A 306 11.35 -11.67 -5.13
N LEU A 307 12.51 -12.12 -4.68
CA LEU A 307 13.15 -13.36 -5.09
C LEU A 307 13.15 -14.30 -3.89
N SER A 308 12.68 -15.54 -4.08
CA SER A 308 12.68 -16.55 -3.03
C SER A 308 13.34 -17.85 -3.46
N ILE A 309 13.86 -18.58 -2.46
CA ILE A 309 14.27 -19.96 -2.60
C ILE A 309 13.47 -20.79 -1.60
N GLY A 310 12.96 -21.93 -2.04
CA GLY A 310 12.04 -22.69 -1.22
C GLY A 310 12.03 -24.17 -1.46
N TRP A 311 11.38 -24.86 -0.53
CA TRP A 311 11.21 -26.29 -0.49
C TRP A 311 9.75 -26.68 -0.28
N THR A 312 9.39 -27.83 -0.84
CA THR A 312 8.09 -28.47 -0.62
C THR A 312 8.31 -29.84 0.01
N PHE A 313 7.54 -30.15 1.05
CA PHE A 313 7.61 -31.37 1.87
C PHE A 313 6.31 -32.17 1.80
#